data_AF-A0A1G8AF29-F1
#
_entry.id   AF-A0A1G8AF29-F1
#
_cell.length_a   1.000
_cell.length_b   1.000
_cell.length_c   1.000
_cell.angle_alpha   90.00
_cell.angle_beta   90.00
_cell.angle_gamma   90.00
#
_symmetry.space_group_name_H-M   'P 1'
#
loop_
_entity.id
_entity.type
_entity.pdbx_description
1 polymer ?
#
loop_
_entity_poly.entity_id
_entity_poly.type
_entity_poly.pdbx_seq_one_letter_code
_entity_poly.pdbx_strand_id
1 'polypeptide(L)'
;MHGPGDVQGQPVHLLTPDETGWRDVEFARFIIDCYEVDSVGRRRVNQAFISRSKGRAKSELGGFIGCAEALGPVRFSHRDKEGNPVGRPVMVPYIRIMATEENQAGNVYDVIKYNFDHGPLAEVSGVDSGLTRIILPDGGEITPSTANAASKDGGKETWVCYDETHLWTTPELRRTYSTVRRNLVKRKLAEPWSLETSTMYAPGENSVAEATHEYFQKVSEGLIKDQGVLMDHREAPEVDINNTEALLEALVYVYGSFASVIDLDRIVAEIRNPATEEEDARRYFLNQVVAGSDQWMDRASWQARRDDTDPIRLGDQIAIGFDGSIRNDSTALIGCRLRDGKLFVLGVWEKPDTDDDWEVDFLAVDAAMAAAEKTYRVEWAYCDPAYWQDIVGRWSIEFGTKKIFEFWTNKDGRMVQALERFHTAVITGQLAHDGDATLTRHILNARKRNIRAGTLIRKETPRSKKKIDAAVAAVLAYEARGDAIADGRLKKAKRRVRGF
;
A
#
# COMPACT_ATOMS: atom_id res chain seq x y z
N MET A 1 24.04 -22.35 13.85
CA MET A 1 24.28 -21.42 14.98
C MET A 1 23.71 -20.07 14.62
N HIS A 2 23.30 -19.30 15.63
CA HIS A 2 22.89 -17.92 15.43
C HIS A 2 24.04 -17.09 14.82
N GLY A 3 23.68 -16.21 13.89
CA GLY A 3 24.63 -15.29 13.23
C GLY A 3 24.93 -14.05 14.09
N PRO A 4 25.50 -12.99 13.50
CA PRO A 4 25.82 -11.77 14.23
C PRO A 4 24.62 -11.15 14.97
N GLY A 5 24.79 -10.90 16.27
CA GLY A 5 23.74 -10.40 17.17
C GLY A 5 24.03 -10.79 18.63
N ASP A 6 23.09 -10.52 19.54
CA ASP A 6 23.26 -10.69 20.99
C ASP A 6 23.48 -12.17 21.41
N VAL A 7 22.99 -13.11 20.59
CA VAL A 7 23.09 -14.56 20.81
C VAL A 7 24.00 -15.26 19.81
N GLN A 8 24.89 -14.51 19.13
CA GLN A 8 25.81 -15.04 18.13
C GLN A 8 26.55 -16.29 18.63
N GLY A 9 26.58 -17.33 17.80
CA GLY A 9 27.28 -18.58 18.11
C GLY A 9 26.51 -19.51 19.04
N GLN A 10 25.34 -19.13 19.56
CA GLN A 10 24.50 -20.06 20.30
C GLN A 10 23.79 -21.05 19.35
N PRO A 11 23.45 -22.26 19.82
CA PRO A 11 22.65 -23.22 19.05
C PRO A 11 21.27 -22.66 18.70
N VAL A 12 20.77 -23.02 17.52
CA VAL A 12 19.42 -22.62 17.08
C VAL A 12 18.43 -23.70 17.50
N HIS A 13 17.40 -23.32 18.23
CA HIS A 13 16.40 -24.22 18.81
C HIS A 13 15.07 -24.14 18.04
N LEU A 14 14.93 -24.91 16.95
CA LEU A 14 13.68 -24.94 16.15
C LEU A 14 12.67 -25.98 16.68
N LEU A 15 13.07 -27.25 16.72
CA LEU A 15 12.23 -28.37 17.21
C LEU A 15 12.65 -28.84 18.61
N THR A 16 13.94 -28.76 18.90
CA THR A 16 14.50 -29.17 20.19
C THR A 16 14.58 -27.95 21.11
N PRO A 17 13.94 -27.97 22.28
CA PRO A 17 13.99 -26.86 23.21
C PRO A 17 15.41 -26.62 23.75
N ASP A 18 15.69 -25.39 24.15
CA ASP A 18 16.88 -25.04 24.93
C ASP A 18 16.72 -25.46 26.40
N GLU A 19 17.69 -25.08 27.24
CA GLU A 19 17.67 -25.37 28.69
C GLU A 19 16.49 -24.73 29.45
N THR A 20 15.89 -23.68 28.89
CA THR A 20 14.71 -22.99 29.44
C THR A 20 13.39 -23.57 28.92
N GLY A 21 13.46 -24.53 27.98
CA GLY A 21 12.28 -25.08 27.32
C GLY A 21 11.85 -24.30 26.06
N TRP A 22 12.58 -23.24 25.69
CA TRP A 22 12.23 -22.37 24.57
C TRP A 22 12.62 -22.99 23.22
N ARG A 23 11.78 -22.79 22.20
CA ARG A 23 12.03 -23.15 20.80
C ARG A 23 11.14 -22.39 19.83
N ASP A 24 11.61 -22.24 18.60
CA ASP A 24 10.87 -21.60 17.51
C ASP A 24 10.14 -22.60 16.62
N VAL A 25 9.01 -23.10 17.13
CA VAL A 25 8.15 -24.05 16.40
C VAL A 25 7.49 -23.45 15.16
N GLU A 26 7.35 -22.12 15.09
CA GLU A 26 6.77 -21.44 13.93
C GLU A 26 7.71 -21.50 12.74
N PHE A 27 8.97 -21.14 12.95
CA PHE A 27 9.99 -21.27 11.91
C PHE A 27 10.22 -22.73 11.52
N ALA A 28 10.17 -23.66 12.48
CA ALA A 28 10.25 -25.08 12.18
C ALA A 28 9.12 -25.54 11.24
N ARG A 29 7.87 -25.16 11.54
CA ARG A 29 6.70 -25.48 10.70
C ARG A 29 6.84 -24.87 9.30
N PHE A 30 7.16 -23.59 9.22
CA PHE A 30 7.34 -22.92 7.93
C PHE A 30 8.42 -23.58 7.06
N ILE A 31 9.56 -23.95 7.65
CA ILE A 31 10.61 -24.69 6.95
C ILE A 31 10.06 -26.02 6.42
N ILE A 32 9.36 -26.80 7.25
CA ILE A 32 8.77 -28.08 6.82
C ILE A 32 7.82 -27.88 5.63
N ASP A 33 6.94 -26.87 5.71
CA ASP A 33 5.98 -26.55 4.64
C ASP A 33 6.70 -26.15 3.33
N CYS A 34 7.84 -25.43 3.41
CA CYS A 34 8.64 -25.07 2.24
C CYS A 34 9.25 -26.27 1.50
N TYR A 35 9.52 -27.38 2.22
CA TYR A 35 10.11 -28.60 1.68
C TYR A 35 9.09 -29.71 1.42
N GLU A 36 7.79 -29.41 1.47
CA GLU A 36 6.75 -30.41 1.17
C GLU A 36 6.91 -30.96 -0.25
N VAL A 37 6.86 -32.29 -0.36
CA VAL A 37 6.89 -33.03 -1.63
C VAL A 37 5.58 -33.74 -1.88
N ASP A 38 5.17 -33.80 -3.15
CA ASP A 38 3.99 -34.54 -3.57
C ASP A 38 4.22 -36.07 -3.60
N SER A 39 3.20 -36.80 -4.05
CA SER A 39 3.24 -38.27 -4.15
C SER A 39 4.37 -38.80 -5.04
N VAL A 40 4.81 -38.04 -6.04
CA VAL A 40 5.89 -38.42 -6.97
C VAL A 40 7.23 -37.79 -6.59
N GLY A 41 7.30 -37.11 -5.44
CA GLY A 41 8.51 -36.52 -4.90
C GLY A 41 8.87 -35.14 -5.45
N ARG A 42 7.96 -34.46 -6.17
CA ARG A 42 8.20 -33.08 -6.60
C ARG A 42 7.88 -32.11 -5.49
N ARG A 43 8.68 -31.06 -5.36
CA ARG A 43 8.40 -29.98 -4.41
C ARG A 43 7.09 -29.28 -4.76
N ARG A 44 6.24 -29.03 -3.76
CA ARG A 44 4.99 -28.27 -3.94
C ARG A 44 5.21 -26.77 -3.98
N VAL A 45 6.08 -26.26 -3.11
CA VAL A 45 6.34 -24.84 -2.94
C VAL A 45 7.50 -24.40 -3.85
N ASN A 46 7.28 -23.43 -4.74
CA ASN A 46 8.38 -22.79 -5.48
C ASN A 46 8.53 -21.29 -5.17
N GLN A 47 7.59 -20.75 -4.40
CA GLN A 47 7.60 -19.38 -3.89
C GLN A 47 7.06 -19.41 -2.46
N ALA A 48 7.94 -19.21 -1.48
CA ALA A 48 7.53 -19.06 -0.10
C ALA A 48 7.62 -17.60 0.32
N PHE A 49 6.66 -17.14 1.10
CA PHE A 49 6.62 -15.82 1.68
C PHE A 49 6.36 -15.95 3.18
N ILE A 50 7.20 -15.32 3.98
CA ILE A 50 7.00 -15.22 5.43
C ILE A 50 6.92 -13.76 5.86
N SER A 51 5.82 -13.41 6.52
CA SER A 51 5.58 -12.11 7.10
C SER A 51 5.43 -12.19 8.61
N ARG A 52 6.28 -11.44 9.31
CA ARG A 52 6.29 -11.29 10.77
C ARG A 52 6.67 -9.86 11.14
N SER A 53 6.30 -9.45 12.35
CA SER A 53 6.69 -8.17 12.94
C SER A 53 8.21 -7.94 12.91
N LYS A 54 8.60 -6.66 12.94
CA LYS A 54 9.99 -6.22 13.02
C LYS A 54 10.66 -6.81 14.27
N GLY A 55 11.88 -7.32 14.11
CA GLY A 55 12.63 -7.97 15.18
C GLY A 55 12.43 -9.49 15.30
N ARG A 56 11.53 -10.11 14.52
CA ARG A 56 11.26 -11.57 14.57
C ARG A 56 12.33 -12.45 13.89
N ALA A 57 13.54 -11.95 13.65
CA ALA A 57 14.68 -12.69 13.06
C ALA A 57 14.42 -13.34 11.69
N LYS A 58 13.61 -12.72 10.82
CA LYS A 58 13.26 -13.26 9.49
C LYS A 58 14.48 -13.44 8.57
N SER A 59 15.40 -12.47 8.55
CA SER A 59 16.64 -12.57 7.76
C SER A 59 17.51 -13.74 8.25
N GLU A 60 17.50 -14.04 9.55
CA GLU A 60 18.24 -15.17 10.13
C GLU A 60 17.67 -16.52 9.66
N LEU A 61 16.34 -16.64 9.58
CA LEU A 61 15.67 -17.79 8.97
C LEU A 61 16.12 -18.00 7.51
N GLY A 62 16.22 -16.92 6.73
CA GLY A 62 16.79 -16.96 5.39
C GLY A 62 18.22 -17.51 5.39
N GLY A 63 19.04 -17.13 6.38
CA GLY A 63 20.40 -17.63 6.54
C GLY A 63 20.45 -19.13 6.82
N PHE A 64 19.59 -19.63 7.72
CA PHE A 64 19.50 -21.06 8.03
C PHE A 64 19.11 -21.89 6.81
N ILE A 65 18.10 -21.43 6.07
CA ILE A 65 17.66 -22.08 4.82
C ILE A 65 18.76 -22.02 3.77
N GLY A 66 19.48 -20.89 3.66
CA GLY A 66 20.61 -20.74 2.75
C GLY A 66 21.74 -21.73 3.04
N CYS A 67 22.12 -21.92 4.32
CA CYS A 67 23.07 -22.96 4.73
C CYS A 67 22.60 -24.36 4.34
N ALA A 68 21.32 -24.68 4.57
CA ALA A 68 20.75 -25.98 4.20
C ALA A 68 20.70 -26.18 2.68
N GLU A 69 20.37 -25.15 1.90
CA GLU A 69 20.36 -25.21 0.44
C GLU A 69 21.78 -25.35 -0.15
N ALA A 70 22.81 -24.93 0.58
CA ALA A 70 24.20 -25.01 0.15
C ALA A 70 24.76 -26.44 0.26
N LEU A 71 24.52 -27.12 1.39
CA LEU A 71 25.17 -28.40 1.70
C LEU A 71 24.23 -29.50 2.21
N GLY A 72 23.00 -29.15 2.57
CA GLY A 72 22.03 -30.07 3.16
C GLY A 72 21.32 -30.96 2.13
N PRO A 73 20.67 -32.05 2.59
CA PRO A 73 19.93 -32.98 1.73
C PRO A 73 18.54 -32.43 1.36
N VAL A 74 18.50 -31.33 0.62
CA VAL A 74 17.29 -30.50 0.42
C VAL A 74 16.49 -30.78 -0.87
N ARG A 75 16.81 -31.84 -1.62
CA ARG A 75 16.05 -32.26 -2.80
C ARG A 75 15.56 -33.69 -2.64
N PHE A 76 14.41 -34.04 -3.21
CA PHE A 76 13.91 -35.40 -3.14
C PHE A 76 14.84 -36.37 -3.87
N SER A 77 15.07 -37.53 -3.24
CA SER A 77 15.81 -38.65 -3.79
C SER A 77 14.88 -39.83 -4.05
N HIS A 78 14.28 -40.36 -2.99
CA HIS A 78 13.39 -41.51 -3.01
C HIS A 78 12.57 -41.54 -1.71
N ARG A 79 11.69 -42.53 -1.56
CA ARG A 79 11.05 -42.85 -0.28
C ARG A 79 11.75 -44.04 0.36
N ASP A 80 11.95 -43.99 1.68
CA ASP A 80 12.47 -45.12 2.45
C ASP A 80 11.44 -46.26 2.54
N LYS A 81 11.76 -47.33 3.28
CA LYS A 81 10.89 -48.51 3.40
C LYS A 81 9.59 -48.20 4.15
N GLU A 82 9.61 -47.17 4.97
CA GLU A 82 8.51 -46.66 5.78
C GLU A 82 7.67 -45.63 5.00
N GLY A 83 8.10 -45.23 3.80
CA GLY A 83 7.42 -44.29 2.92
C GLY A 83 7.80 -42.83 3.14
N ASN A 84 8.74 -42.53 4.04
CA ASN A 84 9.20 -41.17 4.31
C ASN A 84 10.08 -40.65 3.16
N PRO A 85 9.97 -39.36 2.80
CA PRO A 85 10.83 -38.78 1.78
C PRO A 85 12.28 -38.67 2.27
N VAL A 86 13.22 -39.16 1.47
CA VAL A 86 14.66 -39.05 1.71
C VAL A 86 15.24 -37.95 0.83
N GLY A 87 16.01 -37.06 1.46
CA GLY A 87 16.68 -35.95 0.82
C GLY A 87 18.03 -36.31 0.19
N ARG A 88 18.45 -35.51 -0.80
CA ARG A 88 19.80 -35.50 -1.37
C ARG A 88 20.28 -34.06 -1.60
N PRO A 89 21.59 -33.79 -1.60
CA PRO A 89 22.12 -32.46 -1.87
C PRO A 89 21.83 -31.95 -3.27
N VAL A 90 21.89 -30.62 -3.43
CA VAL A 90 21.95 -29.97 -4.73
C VAL A 90 23.36 -30.14 -5.29
N MET A 91 23.49 -30.70 -6.49
CA MET A 91 24.81 -31.03 -7.08
C MET A 91 25.75 -29.83 -7.23
N VAL A 92 25.24 -28.69 -7.66
CA VAL A 92 26.00 -27.43 -7.83
C VAL A 92 25.06 -26.28 -7.44
N PRO A 93 25.10 -25.83 -6.17
CA PRO A 93 24.20 -24.80 -5.64
C PRO A 93 24.58 -23.41 -6.16
N TYR A 94 23.58 -22.62 -6.55
CA TYR A 94 23.76 -21.20 -6.80
C TYR A 94 22.74 -20.45 -5.96
N ILE A 95 23.20 -19.89 -4.85
CA ILE A 95 22.34 -19.26 -3.85
C ILE A 95 22.53 -17.75 -3.94
N ARG A 96 21.44 -17.04 -4.16
CA ARG A 96 21.46 -15.59 -4.28
C ARG A 96 20.68 -14.95 -3.16
N ILE A 97 21.33 -14.06 -2.42
CA ILE A 97 20.71 -13.26 -1.38
C ILE A 97 20.46 -11.87 -1.95
N MET A 98 19.23 -11.41 -1.95
CA MET A 98 18.82 -10.16 -2.57
C MET A 98 18.13 -9.26 -1.56
N ALA A 99 18.48 -7.98 -1.58
CA ALA A 99 17.79 -6.94 -0.82
C ALA A 99 17.74 -5.65 -1.64
N THR A 100 17.07 -4.62 -1.11
CA THR A 100 17.02 -3.30 -1.77
C THR A 100 18.39 -2.62 -1.79
N GLU A 101 19.21 -2.85 -0.77
CA GLU A 101 20.56 -2.30 -0.61
C GLU A 101 21.56 -3.40 -0.20
N GLU A 102 22.85 -3.19 -0.50
CA GLU A 102 23.91 -4.20 -0.28
C GLU A 102 24.06 -4.55 1.20
N ASN A 103 24.05 -3.55 2.07
CA ASN A 103 24.13 -3.74 3.53
C ASN A 103 22.95 -4.56 4.07
N GLN A 104 21.76 -4.45 3.46
CA GLN A 104 20.60 -5.24 3.87
C GLN A 104 20.71 -6.70 3.43
N ALA A 105 21.28 -6.97 2.25
CA ALA A 105 21.60 -8.33 1.82
C ALA A 105 22.63 -8.99 2.78
N GLY A 106 23.46 -8.17 3.42
CA GLY A 106 24.35 -8.56 4.51
C GLY A 106 23.64 -9.27 5.66
N ASN A 107 22.42 -8.88 6.07
CA ASN A 107 21.74 -9.49 7.22
C ASN A 107 21.53 -11.01 7.07
N VAL A 108 21.19 -11.48 5.87
CA VAL A 108 21.05 -12.91 5.58
C VAL A 108 22.42 -13.54 5.30
N TYR A 109 23.27 -12.85 4.51
CA TYR A 109 24.56 -13.37 4.10
C TYR A 109 25.54 -13.55 5.27
N ASP A 110 25.56 -12.63 6.23
CA ASP A 110 26.43 -12.65 7.39
C ASP A 110 26.10 -13.81 8.32
N VAL A 111 24.82 -14.20 8.42
CA VAL A 111 24.39 -15.41 9.15
C VAL A 111 24.97 -16.67 8.48
N ILE A 112 24.92 -16.74 7.15
CA ILE A 112 25.49 -17.85 6.38
C ILE A 112 27.01 -17.87 6.57
N LYS A 113 27.66 -16.74 6.32
CA LYS A 113 29.11 -16.56 6.43
C LYS A 113 29.63 -16.95 7.81
N TYR A 114 28.96 -16.50 8.88
CA TYR A 114 29.32 -16.86 10.25
C TYR A 114 29.30 -18.39 10.45
N ASN A 115 28.30 -19.09 9.92
CA ASN A 115 28.22 -20.54 10.04
C ASN A 115 29.33 -21.27 9.26
N PHE A 116 29.81 -20.70 8.15
CA PHE A 116 30.96 -21.21 7.37
C PHE A 116 32.33 -20.82 7.96
N ASP A 117 32.43 -19.74 8.72
CA ASP A 117 33.69 -19.32 9.36
C ASP A 117 33.89 -19.94 10.74
N HIS A 118 32.80 -20.04 11.50
CA HIS A 118 32.85 -20.27 12.96
C HIS A 118 31.83 -21.30 13.44
N GLY A 119 30.80 -21.60 12.64
CA GLY A 119 29.80 -22.60 12.97
C GLY A 119 30.20 -24.02 12.53
N PRO A 120 29.25 -24.98 12.61
CA PRO A 120 29.49 -26.37 12.22
C PRO A 120 29.92 -26.57 10.76
N LEU A 121 29.70 -25.58 9.88
CA LEU A 121 30.10 -25.66 8.47
C LEU A 121 31.57 -25.25 8.25
N ALA A 122 32.25 -24.72 9.26
CA ALA A 122 33.67 -24.37 9.18
C ALA A 122 34.61 -25.59 9.00
N GLU A 123 34.14 -26.78 9.36
CA GLU A 123 34.88 -28.04 9.18
C GLU A 123 34.79 -28.59 7.74
N VAL A 124 33.95 -27.98 6.88
CA VAL A 124 33.79 -28.42 5.50
C VAL A 124 35.00 -27.99 4.67
N SER A 125 35.78 -28.96 4.23
CA SER A 125 36.95 -28.72 3.38
C SER A 125 36.54 -28.14 2.01
N GLY A 126 37.38 -27.29 1.44
CA GLY A 126 37.19 -26.74 0.09
C GLY A 126 36.22 -25.56 -0.02
N VAL A 127 35.75 -25.01 1.10
CA VAL A 127 34.97 -23.76 1.12
C VAL A 127 35.91 -22.54 1.15
N ASP A 128 35.61 -21.52 0.35
CA ASP A 128 36.19 -20.17 0.47
C ASP A 128 35.11 -19.18 0.91
N SER A 129 35.09 -18.82 2.19
CA SER A 129 34.10 -17.94 2.81
C SER A 129 34.51 -16.47 2.72
N GLY A 130 34.42 -15.93 1.50
CA GLY A 130 34.77 -14.55 1.20
C GLY A 130 33.73 -13.52 1.67
N LEU A 131 34.10 -12.23 1.63
CA LEU A 131 33.18 -11.12 1.98
C LEU A 131 32.11 -10.89 0.91
N THR A 132 32.45 -11.09 -0.36
CA THR A 132 31.56 -10.81 -1.49
C THR A 132 30.86 -12.05 -2.05
N ARG A 133 31.33 -13.23 -1.68
CA ARG A 133 30.73 -14.54 -2.01
C ARG A 133 31.39 -15.66 -1.23
N ILE A 134 30.67 -16.78 -1.08
CA ILE A 134 31.20 -18.06 -0.60
C ILE A 134 31.31 -19.02 -1.77
N ILE A 135 32.49 -19.60 -2.02
CA ILE A 135 32.68 -20.67 -3.00
C ILE A 135 32.56 -22.03 -2.31
N LEU A 136 31.80 -22.95 -2.92
CA LEU A 136 31.50 -24.27 -2.38
C LEU A 136 32.44 -25.36 -2.94
N PRO A 137 32.71 -26.44 -2.18
CA PRO A 137 33.78 -27.42 -2.45
C PRO A 137 33.70 -28.16 -3.79
N ASP A 138 32.49 -28.38 -4.32
CA ASP A 138 32.27 -29.09 -5.59
C ASP A 138 31.75 -28.15 -6.70
N GLY A 139 31.98 -26.85 -6.51
CA GLY A 139 31.45 -25.78 -7.34
C GLY A 139 30.10 -25.26 -6.86
N GLY A 140 29.71 -24.12 -7.43
CA GLY A 140 28.59 -23.35 -6.92
C GLY A 140 29.06 -22.21 -6.02
N GLU A 141 28.12 -21.33 -5.65
CA GLU A 141 28.43 -20.15 -4.84
C GLU A 141 27.20 -19.63 -4.09
N ILE A 142 27.49 -18.90 -3.02
CA ILE A 142 26.53 -18.07 -2.28
C ILE A 142 26.92 -16.62 -2.50
N THR A 143 26.01 -15.77 -2.95
CA THR A 143 26.33 -14.39 -3.32
C THR A 143 25.27 -13.40 -2.83
N PRO A 144 25.64 -12.40 -2.01
CA PRO A 144 24.80 -11.23 -1.77
C PRO A 144 24.78 -10.37 -3.04
N SER A 145 23.61 -9.89 -3.42
CA SER A 145 23.42 -9.12 -4.64
C SER A 145 22.42 -8.00 -4.41
N THR A 146 22.79 -6.78 -4.80
CA THR A 146 21.83 -5.70 -4.96
C THR A 146 20.97 -5.93 -6.19
N ALA A 147 19.80 -5.31 -6.21
CA ALA A 147 18.89 -5.41 -7.35
C ALA A 147 19.52 -4.94 -8.67
N ASN A 148 20.44 -3.97 -8.62
CA ASN A 148 21.10 -3.40 -9.81
C ASN A 148 22.09 -4.40 -10.45
N ALA A 149 22.75 -5.23 -9.64
CA ALA A 149 23.76 -6.19 -10.10
C ALA A 149 23.16 -7.48 -10.71
N ALA A 150 21.91 -7.79 -10.39
CA ALA A 150 21.26 -9.07 -10.72
C ALA A 150 20.35 -9.03 -11.95
N SER A 151 20.31 -7.90 -12.68
CA SER A 151 19.40 -7.64 -13.80
C SER A 151 19.73 -8.39 -15.11
N LYS A 152 20.60 -9.41 -15.09
CA LYS A 152 21.00 -10.19 -16.27
C LYS A 152 20.13 -11.46 -16.44
N ASP A 153 19.51 -11.61 -17.61
CA ASP A 153 18.85 -12.84 -18.01
C ASP A 153 19.90 -13.96 -18.19
N GLY A 154 19.73 -15.11 -17.51
CA GLY A 154 20.66 -16.26 -17.62
C GLY A 154 21.23 -16.81 -16.32
N GLY A 155 20.73 -16.37 -15.16
CA GLY A 155 21.15 -16.89 -13.86
C GLY A 155 20.90 -18.40 -13.69
N LYS A 156 21.73 -19.04 -12.87
CA LYS A 156 21.72 -20.50 -12.59
C LYS A 156 21.16 -20.81 -11.20
N GLU A 157 20.47 -19.86 -10.58
CA GLU A 157 20.05 -19.93 -9.18
C GLU A 157 19.27 -21.23 -8.89
N THR A 158 19.66 -21.89 -7.80
CA THR A 158 18.94 -23.05 -7.23
C THR A 158 18.08 -22.63 -6.05
N TRP A 159 18.42 -21.50 -5.42
CA TRP A 159 17.60 -20.87 -4.39
C TRP A 159 17.89 -19.37 -4.33
N VAL A 160 16.86 -18.58 -4.01
CA VAL A 160 16.96 -17.13 -3.88
C VAL A 160 16.22 -16.66 -2.65
N CYS A 161 16.87 -15.84 -1.83
CA CYS A 161 16.23 -15.10 -0.75
C CYS A 161 16.02 -13.65 -1.20
N TYR A 162 14.78 -13.17 -1.19
CA TYR A 162 14.46 -11.76 -1.33
C TYR A 162 14.13 -11.22 0.06
N ASP A 163 15.03 -10.44 0.63
CA ASP A 163 14.87 -9.86 1.95
C ASP A 163 14.11 -8.53 1.90
N GLU A 164 13.26 -8.36 2.90
CA GLU A 164 12.36 -7.24 3.13
C GLU A 164 11.54 -6.81 1.89
N THR A 165 10.82 -7.75 1.27
CA THR A 165 10.09 -7.50 0.00
C THR A 165 8.99 -6.43 0.09
N HIS A 166 8.55 -6.04 1.29
CA HIS A 166 7.72 -4.85 1.52
C HIS A 166 8.39 -3.53 1.10
N LEU A 167 9.72 -3.46 1.07
CA LEU A 167 10.47 -2.27 0.63
C LEU A 167 10.77 -2.28 -0.88
N TRP A 168 10.41 -3.35 -1.60
CA TRP A 168 10.68 -3.49 -3.03
C TRP A 168 9.64 -2.76 -3.90
N THR A 169 9.55 -1.44 -3.74
CA THR A 169 8.48 -0.60 -4.32
C THR A 169 8.84 -0.01 -5.69
N THR A 170 10.13 0.22 -5.95
CA THR A 170 10.56 0.87 -7.19
C THR A 170 10.37 -0.04 -8.42
N PRO A 171 10.16 0.52 -9.61
CA PRO A 171 10.05 -0.27 -10.85
C PRO A 171 11.28 -1.14 -11.13
N GLU A 172 12.47 -0.69 -10.75
CA GLU A 172 13.73 -1.42 -10.95
C GLU A 172 13.79 -2.66 -10.06
N LEU A 173 13.51 -2.51 -8.75
CA LEU A 173 13.46 -3.62 -7.79
C LEU A 173 12.49 -4.70 -8.26
N ARG A 174 11.28 -4.30 -8.67
CA ARG A 174 10.25 -5.21 -9.21
C ARG A 174 10.68 -5.91 -10.50
N ARG A 175 11.35 -5.21 -11.40
CA ARG A 175 11.89 -5.80 -12.64
C ARG A 175 12.96 -6.84 -12.30
N THR A 176 13.86 -6.55 -11.37
CA THR A 176 14.88 -7.50 -10.94
C THR A 176 14.27 -8.74 -10.30
N TYR A 177 13.31 -8.57 -9.38
CA TYR A 177 12.55 -9.68 -8.80
C TYR A 177 11.95 -10.57 -9.91
N SER A 178 11.25 -9.96 -10.87
CA SER A 178 10.62 -10.66 -12.01
C SER A 178 11.65 -11.39 -12.89
N THR A 179 12.81 -10.80 -13.14
CA THR A 179 13.88 -11.42 -13.92
C THR A 179 14.46 -12.64 -13.23
N VAL A 180 14.75 -12.54 -11.94
CA VAL A 180 15.32 -13.66 -11.19
C VAL A 180 14.29 -14.78 -11.00
N ARG A 181 13.02 -14.47 -10.73
CA ARG A 181 11.93 -15.47 -10.70
C ARG A 181 11.82 -16.24 -12.03
N ARG A 182 11.97 -15.57 -13.18
CA ARG A 182 12.01 -16.23 -14.50
C ARG A 182 13.24 -17.13 -14.70
N ASN A 183 14.33 -16.93 -13.98
CA ASN A 183 15.48 -17.84 -14.05
C ASN A 183 15.23 -19.17 -13.33
N LEU A 184 14.41 -19.16 -12.27
CA LEU A 184 14.16 -20.34 -11.42
C LEU A 184 13.45 -21.49 -12.15
N VAL A 185 12.70 -21.21 -13.21
CA VAL A 185 11.95 -22.25 -13.96
C VAL A 185 12.83 -23.13 -14.85
N LYS A 186 14.11 -22.78 -15.04
CA LYS A 186 14.99 -23.38 -16.08
C LYS A 186 15.54 -24.76 -15.71
N ARG A 187 15.73 -25.06 -14.41
CA ARG A 187 16.54 -26.20 -13.95
C ARG A 187 15.71 -27.31 -13.30
N LYS A 188 15.06 -28.15 -14.12
CA LYS A 188 14.19 -29.25 -13.64
C LYS A 188 14.75 -30.11 -12.49
N LEU A 189 16.00 -30.57 -12.57
CA LEU A 189 16.59 -31.46 -11.55
C LEU A 189 17.01 -30.74 -10.27
N ALA A 190 17.24 -29.43 -10.35
CA ALA A 190 17.63 -28.61 -9.21
C ALA A 190 16.41 -28.04 -8.48
N GLU A 191 15.20 -28.21 -9.03
CA GLU A 191 13.91 -27.71 -8.50
C GLU A 191 14.05 -26.37 -7.76
N PRO A 192 14.43 -25.28 -8.46
CA PRO A 192 14.71 -24.02 -7.80
C PRO A 192 13.46 -23.39 -7.21
N TRP A 193 13.63 -22.70 -6.10
CA TRP A 193 12.55 -21.98 -5.42
C TRP A 193 13.08 -20.67 -4.81
N SER A 194 12.17 -19.79 -4.39
CA SER A 194 12.55 -18.55 -3.71
C SER A 194 11.81 -18.34 -2.40
N LEU A 195 12.50 -17.72 -1.45
CA LEU A 195 11.97 -17.23 -0.20
C LEU A 195 11.85 -15.71 -0.25
N GLU A 196 10.72 -15.18 0.21
CA GLU A 196 10.53 -13.77 0.51
C GLU A 196 10.38 -13.62 2.03
N THR A 197 11.24 -12.82 2.64
CA THR A 197 11.11 -12.40 4.03
C THR A 197 10.59 -10.97 4.06
N SER A 198 9.58 -10.69 4.88
CA SER A 198 8.98 -9.36 4.90
C SER A 198 8.37 -9.01 6.24
N THR A 199 8.27 -7.71 6.53
CA THR A 199 7.24 -7.17 7.43
C THR A 199 6.01 -6.81 6.58
N MET A 200 4.89 -6.44 7.21
CA MET A 200 3.72 -6.03 6.44
C MET A 200 4.06 -4.81 5.57
N TYR A 201 3.54 -4.78 4.33
CA TYR A 201 3.74 -3.65 3.40
C TYR A 201 2.72 -2.53 3.66
N ALA A 202 3.01 -1.32 3.19
CA ALA A 202 1.98 -0.29 3.13
C ALA A 202 1.16 -0.48 1.85
N PRO A 203 -0.19 -0.60 1.94
CA PRO A 203 -1.04 -0.75 0.76
C PRO A 203 -0.88 0.40 -0.23
N GLY A 204 -0.86 0.08 -1.52
CA GLY A 204 -0.74 1.05 -2.61
C GLY A 204 0.68 1.47 -2.97
N GLU A 205 1.70 1.03 -2.23
CA GLU A 205 3.12 1.28 -2.58
C GLU A 205 3.60 0.45 -3.77
N ASN A 206 2.82 -0.55 -4.19
CA ASN A 206 3.16 -1.50 -5.25
C ASN A 206 4.47 -2.23 -4.95
N SER A 207 4.62 -2.71 -3.70
CA SER A 207 5.77 -3.52 -3.31
C SER A 207 5.70 -4.94 -3.90
N VAL A 208 6.82 -5.66 -3.89
CA VAL A 208 6.82 -7.10 -4.25
C VAL A 208 5.97 -7.89 -3.25
N ALA A 209 6.06 -7.60 -1.95
CA ALA A 209 5.25 -8.26 -0.94
C ALA A 209 3.75 -8.07 -1.18
N GLU A 210 3.32 -6.88 -1.58
CA GLU A 210 1.94 -6.57 -1.94
C GLU A 210 1.45 -7.42 -3.11
N ALA A 211 2.25 -7.49 -4.18
CA ALA A 211 1.92 -8.32 -5.34
C ALA A 211 1.85 -9.82 -4.99
N THR A 212 2.75 -10.31 -4.13
CA THR A 212 2.74 -11.70 -3.65
C THR A 212 1.50 -11.99 -2.80
N HIS A 213 1.07 -11.04 -1.96
CA HIS A 213 -0.16 -11.16 -1.16
C HIS A 213 -1.41 -11.18 -2.05
N GLU A 214 -1.53 -10.26 -3.00
CA GLU A 214 -2.64 -10.25 -3.97
C GLU A 214 -2.69 -11.54 -4.82
N TYR A 215 -1.53 -12.07 -5.21
CA TYR A 215 -1.43 -13.34 -5.93
C TYR A 215 -1.96 -14.49 -5.06
N PHE A 216 -1.53 -14.59 -3.81
CA PHE A 216 -1.99 -15.62 -2.87
C PHE A 216 -3.49 -15.53 -2.59
N GLN A 217 -4.05 -14.32 -2.44
CA GLN A 217 -5.51 -14.13 -2.27
C GLN A 217 -6.28 -14.68 -3.46
N LYS A 218 -5.89 -14.35 -4.69
CA LYS A 218 -6.52 -14.88 -5.90
C LYS A 218 -6.42 -16.40 -6.01
N VAL A 219 -5.31 -16.99 -5.57
CA VAL A 219 -5.16 -18.46 -5.49
C VAL A 219 -6.15 -19.05 -4.47
N SER A 220 -6.22 -18.46 -3.27
CA SER A 220 -7.08 -18.91 -2.18
C SER A 220 -8.57 -18.81 -2.50
N GLU A 221 -8.95 -17.81 -3.29
CA GLU A 221 -10.32 -17.61 -3.80
C GLU A 221 -10.64 -18.48 -5.03
N GLY A 222 -9.66 -19.22 -5.56
CA GLY A 222 -9.83 -20.07 -6.75
C GLY A 222 -9.95 -19.32 -8.07
N LEU A 223 -9.63 -18.01 -8.08
CA LEU A 223 -9.66 -17.17 -9.29
C LEU A 223 -8.51 -17.50 -10.24
N ILE A 224 -7.40 -18.02 -9.70
CA ILE A 224 -6.24 -18.48 -10.47
C ILE A 224 -5.75 -19.82 -9.92
N LYS A 225 -5.13 -20.61 -10.79
CA LYS A 225 -4.55 -21.91 -10.41
C LYS A 225 -3.31 -21.69 -9.55
N ASP A 226 -3.25 -22.37 -8.41
CA ASP A 226 -2.04 -22.43 -7.58
C ASP A 226 -0.85 -22.97 -8.39
N GLN A 227 0.24 -22.21 -8.37
CA GLN A 227 1.51 -22.60 -8.96
C GLN A 227 2.59 -22.90 -7.92
N GLY A 228 2.23 -23.15 -6.66
CA GLY A 228 3.16 -23.51 -5.60
C GLY A 228 3.57 -22.33 -4.73
N VAL A 229 2.62 -21.46 -4.37
CA VAL A 229 2.85 -20.35 -3.44
C VAL A 229 2.51 -20.76 -2.01
N LEU A 230 3.45 -20.53 -1.10
CA LEU A 230 3.24 -20.66 0.34
C LEU A 230 3.27 -19.26 0.95
N MET A 231 2.17 -18.87 1.60
CA MET A 231 2.04 -17.62 2.34
C MET A 231 1.92 -17.95 3.82
N ASP A 232 2.86 -17.47 4.63
CA ASP A 232 2.78 -17.50 6.09
C ASP A 232 2.83 -16.07 6.64
N HIS A 233 1.66 -15.51 6.92
CA HIS A 233 1.49 -14.18 7.47
C HIS A 233 0.84 -14.26 8.85
N ARG A 234 1.46 -13.61 9.84
CA ARG A 234 0.92 -13.50 11.19
C ARG A 234 0.69 -12.04 11.54
N GLU A 235 -0.56 -11.63 11.64
CA GLU A 235 -0.97 -10.29 12.05
C GLU A 235 -1.57 -10.31 13.45
N ALA A 236 -1.43 -9.21 14.18
CA ALA A 236 -2.14 -9.03 15.44
C ALA A 236 -3.64 -8.76 15.18
N PRO A 237 -4.55 -9.18 16.08
CA PRO A 237 -5.96 -8.80 15.99
C PRO A 237 -6.11 -7.27 16.05
N GLU A 238 -7.22 -6.76 15.51
CA GLU A 238 -7.55 -5.34 15.62
C GLU A 238 -7.58 -4.92 17.10
N VAL A 239 -6.84 -3.86 17.42
CA VAL A 239 -6.59 -3.42 18.78
C VAL A 239 -6.53 -1.90 18.86
N ASP A 240 -7.10 -1.34 19.92
CA ASP A 240 -6.89 0.05 20.31
C ASP A 240 -5.48 0.18 20.92
N ILE A 241 -4.58 0.82 20.18
CA ILE A 241 -3.17 1.01 20.57
C ILE A 241 -3.02 1.90 21.82
N ASN A 242 -4.05 2.64 22.22
CA ASN A 242 -4.03 3.44 23.43
C ASN A 242 -4.29 2.60 24.70
N ASN A 243 -4.91 1.44 24.55
CA ASN A 243 -5.12 0.50 25.65
C ASN A 243 -3.86 -0.37 25.84
N THR A 244 -3.10 -0.13 26.93
CA THR A 244 -1.84 -0.86 27.21
C THR A 244 -2.05 -2.37 27.28
N GLU A 245 -3.06 -2.82 28.03
CA GLU A 245 -3.27 -4.24 28.29
C GLU A 245 -3.62 -4.96 26.99
N ALA A 246 -4.55 -4.41 26.22
CA ALA A 246 -4.94 -4.97 24.93
C ALA A 246 -3.77 -4.95 23.92
N LEU A 247 -2.96 -3.87 23.89
CA LEU A 247 -1.80 -3.78 23.02
C LEU A 247 -0.73 -4.82 23.38
N LEU A 248 -0.46 -5.03 24.67
CA LEU A 248 0.48 -6.07 25.12
C LEU A 248 -0.01 -7.47 24.75
N GLU A 249 -1.30 -7.77 24.92
CA GLU A 249 -1.88 -9.04 24.49
C GLU A 249 -1.74 -9.25 22.98
N ALA A 250 -2.01 -8.21 22.19
CA ALA A 250 -1.85 -8.24 20.73
C ALA A 250 -0.39 -8.45 20.32
N LEU A 251 0.56 -7.83 21.03
CA LEU A 251 1.99 -8.02 20.82
C LEU A 251 2.45 -9.44 21.19
N VAL A 252 2.03 -9.97 22.34
CA VAL A 252 2.30 -11.37 22.72
C VAL A 252 1.75 -12.32 21.64
N TYR A 253 0.54 -12.05 21.16
CA TYR A 253 -0.05 -12.85 20.10
C TYR A 253 0.75 -12.77 18.80
N VAL A 254 1.13 -11.60 18.30
CA VAL A 254 1.78 -11.49 16.98
C VAL A 254 3.25 -11.95 17.00
N TYR A 255 3.96 -11.79 18.12
CA TYR A 255 5.34 -12.29 18.27
C TYR A 255 5.40 -13.79 18.60
N GLY A 256 4.30 -14.37 19.08
CA GLY A 256 4.21 -15.81 19.37
C GLY A 256 5.19 -16.24 20.46
N SER A 257 5.84 -17.39 20.28
CA SER A 257 6.83 -17.87 21.27
C SER A 257 8.07 -16.96 21.40
N PHE A 258 8.28 -16.05 20.45
CA PHE A 258 9.38 -15.09 20.48
C PHE A 258 9.08 -13.90 21.40
N ALA A 259 7.83 -13.72 21.83
CA ALA A 259 7.46 -12.69 22.79
C ALA A 259 8.27 -12.79 24.10
N SER A 260 8.70 -13.98 24.51
CA SER A 260 9.48 -14.19 25.74
C SER A 260 10.92 -13.67 25.68
N VAL A 261 11.44 -13.38 24.48
CA VAL A 261 12.80 -12.87 24.27
C VAL A 261 12.82 -11.46 23.70
N ILE A 262 11.65 -10.81 23.59
CA ILE A 262 11.49 -9.44 23.11
C ILE A 262 11.10 -8.53 24.28
N ASP A 263 11.68 -7.33 24.30
CA ASP A 263 11.25 -6.24 25.18
C ASP A 263 9.95 -5.61 24.64
N LEU A 264 8.81 -6.21 25.01
CA LEU A 264 7.48 -5.74 24.60
C LEU A 264 7.15 -4.37 25.20
N ASP A 265 7.61 -4.06 26.40
CA ASP A 265 7.38 -2.76 27.04
C ASP A 265 8.04 -1.62 26.25
N ARG A 266 9.24 -1.86 25.72
CA ARG A 266 9.90 -0.92 24.81
C ARG A 266 9.16 -0.76 23.49
N ILE A 267 8.58 -1.83 22.94
CA ILE A 267 7.74 -1.74 21.74
C ILE A 267 6.50 -0.89 22.04
N VAL A 268 5.83 -1.10 23.17
CA VAL A 268 4.69 -0.27 23.60
C VAL A 268 5.11 1.20 23.72
N ALA A 269 6.28 1.48 24.30
CA ALA A 269 6.80 2.84 24.41
C ALA A 269 7.06 3.48 23.04
N GLU A 270 7.58 2.73 22.06
CA GLU A 270 7.82 3.21 20.70
C GLU A 270 6.52 3.45 19.93
N ILE A 271 5.51 2.57 20.07
CA ILE A 271 4.17 2.76 19.50
C ILE A 271 3.51 4.04 20.03
N ARG A 272 3.79 4.40 21.30
CA ARG A 272 3.26 5.59 21.96
C ARG A 272 4.07 6.86 21.72
N ASN A 273 5.24 6.75 21.09
CA ASN A 273 6.06 7.89 20.79
C ASN A 273 5.29 8.80 19.83
N PRO A 274 5.07 10.10 20.14
CA PRO A 274 4.35 11.02 19.24
C PRO A 274 4.99 11.20 17.87
N ALA A 275 6.26 10.80 17.69
CA ALA A 275 6.95 10.79 16.40
C ALA A 275 6.67 9.53 15.57
N THR A 276 6.04 8.51 16.14
CA THR A 276 5.66 7.27 15.45
C THR A 276 4.27 7.43 14.90
N GLU A 277 4.15 7.36 13.58
CA GLU A 277 2.84 7.31 12.93
C GLU A 277 2.15 5.97 13.27
N GLU A 278 0.85 6.02 13.62
CA GLU A 278 0.08 4.83 13.99
C GLU A 278 0.11 3.76 12.87
N GLU A 279 0.09 4.18 11.61
CA GLU A 279 0.19 3.29 10.46
C GLU A 279 1.51 2.51 10.44
N ASP A 280 2.62 3.19 10.71
CA ASP A 280 3.94 2.54 10.81
C ASP A 280 4.02 1.64 12.04
N ALA A 281 3.47 2.06 13.18
CA ALA A 281 3.41 1.24 14.38
C ALA A 281 2.66 -0.08 14.12
N ARG A 282 1.46 0.01 13.54
CA ARG A 282 0.63 -1.16 13.22
C ARG A 282 1.29 -2.06 12.17
N ARG A 283 1.91 -1.48 11.15
CA ARG A 283 2.62 -2.22 10.10
C ARG A 283 3.84 -2.95 10.64
N TYR A 284 4.70 -2.26 11.39
CA TYR A 284 5.99 -2.83 11.81
C TYR A 284 5.91 -3.69 13.06
N PHE A 285 5.08 -3.34 14.05
CA PHE A 285 5.03 -4.07 15.34
C PHE A 285 3.84 -5.02 15.42
N LEU A 286 2.68 -4.64 14.89
CA LEU A 286 1.49 -5.49 14.87
C LEU A 286 1.35 -6.30 13.58
N ASN A 287 2.22 -6.06 12.59
CA ASN A 287 2.22 -6.73 11.30
C ASN A 287 0.85 -6.70 10.60
N GLN A 288 0.08 -5.63 10.82
CA GLN A 288 -1.30 -5.49 10.33
C GLN A 288 -1.35 -4.88 8.93
N VAL A 289 -2.26 -5.39 8.10
CA VAL A 289 -2.64 -4.73 6.85
C VAL A 289 -3.52 -3.53 7.17
N VAL A 290 -2.91 -2.40 7.46
CA VAL A 290 -3.66 -1.15 7.62
C VAL A 290 -3.77 -0.52 6.25
N ALA A 291 -4.92 -0.70 5.60
CA ALA A 291 -5.38 0.33 4.67
C ALA A 291 -5.52 1.57 5.54
N GLY A 292 -4.61 2.54 5.39
CA GLY A 292 -4.61 3.75 6.20
C GLY A 292 -6.02 4.28 6.36
N SER A 293 -6.36 4.85 7.51
CA SER A 293 -7.58 5.66 7.66
C SER A 293 -7.42 6.98 6.89
N ASP A 294 -6.92 6.89 5.66
CA ASP A 294 -6.67 8.00 4.77
C ASP A 294 -7.99 8.48 4.17
N GLN A 295 -9.15 7.90 4.51
CA GLN A 295 -10.43 8.42 4.10
C GLN A 295 -10.57 9.90 4.51
N TRP A 296 -10.77 10.76 3.51
CA TRP A 296 -10.86 12.21 3.75
C TRP A 296 -12.15 12.61 4.46
N MET A 297 -13.25 11.93 4.14
CA MET A 297 -14.57 12.20 4.69
C MET A 297 -15.24 10.93 5.19
N ASP A 298 -15.65 10.93 6.44
CA ASP A 298 -16.44 9.84 7.02
C ASP A 298 -17.86 9.80 6.41
N ARG A 299 -18.37 8.57 6.19
CA ARG A 299 -19.68 8.34 5.57
C ARG A 299 -20.82 8.89 6.42
N ALA A 300 -20.79 8.69 7.73
CA ALA A 300 -21.87 9.14 8.61
C ALA A 300 -21.92 10.67 8.66
N SER A 301 -20.75 11.31 8.74
CA SER A 301 -20.59 12.76 8.72
C SER A 301 -21.11 13.39 7.43
N TRP A 302 -20.79 12.80 6.28
CA TRP A 302 -21.33 13.25 4.99
C TRP A 302 -22.84 13.05 4.90
N GLN A 303 -23.35 11.84 5.17
CA GLN A 303 -24.78 11.54 5.09
C GLN A 303 -25.65 12.42 5.99
N ALA A 304 -25.12 12.83 7.15
CA ALA A 304 -25.79 13.75 8.06
C ALA A 304 -25.95 15.18 7.50
N ARG A 305 -25.38 15.50 6.33
CA ARG A 305 -25.54 16.78 5.61
C ARG A 305 -26.53 16.70 4.45
N ARG A 306 -27.12 15.53 4.20
CA ARG A 306 -28.21 15.43 3.24
C ARG A 306 -29.42 16.22 3.74
N ASP A 307 -29.96 17.07 2.89
CA ASP A 307 -31.21 17.78 3.14
C ASP A 307 -32.12 17.67 1.92
N ASP A 308 -33.24 16.98 2.07
CA ASP A 308 -34.25 16.86 1.02
C ASP A 308 -35.39 17.89 1.17
N THR A 309 -35.38 18.70 2.25
CA THR A 309 -36.53 19.53 2.65
C THR A 309 -36.59 20.89 1.95
N ASP A 310 -35.44 21.48 1.58
CA ASP A 310 -35.37 22.75 0.86
C ASP A 310 -34.68 22.57 -0.52
N PRO A 311 -35.38 22.06 -1.55
CA PRO A 311 -34.79 21.79 -2.86
C PRO A 311 -34.22 23.06 -3.52
N ILE A 312 -33.24 22.88 -4.42
CA ILE A 312 -32.69 23.95 -5.24
C ILE A 312 -33.77 24.45 -6.22
N ARG A 313 -33.94 25.77 -6.33
CA ARG A 313 -34.97 26.39 -7.17
C ARG A 313 -34.38 27.23 -8.29
N LEU A 314 -35.15 27.37 -9.37
CA LEU A 314 -34.85 28.31 -10.45
C LEU A 314 -34.60 29.71 -9.89
N GLY A 315 -33.50 30.33 -10.30
CA GLY A 315 -33.08 31.66 -9.86
C GLY A 315 -32.47 31.74 -8.45
N ASP A 316 -32.26 30.63 -7.74
CA ASP A 316 -31.45 30.63 -6.52
C ASP A 316 -30.07 31.25 -6.81
N GLN A 317 -29.51 31.98 -5.83
CA GLN A 317 -28.16 32.51 -5.92
C GLN A 317 -27.16 31.39 -5.62
N ILE A 318 -26.29 31.08 -6.58
CA ILE A 318 -25.32 29.98 -6.48
C ILE A 318 -23.91 30.44 -6.80
N ALA A 319 -22.94 29.73 -6.25
CA ALA A 319 -21.57 29.68 -6.73
C ALA A 319 -21.35 28.35 -7.48
N ILE A 320 -20.33 28.30 -8.33
CA ILE A 320 -19.96 27.12 -9.11
C ILE A 320 -18.49 26.76 -8.81
N GLY A 321 -18.22 25.46 -8.73
CA GLY A 321 -16.88 24.90 -8.77
C GLY A 321 -16.74 23.99 -10.00
N PHE A 322 -15.62 24.11 -10.69
CA PHE A 322 -15.30 23.34 -11.88
C PHE A 322 -13.91 22.69 -11.74
N ASP A 323 -13.86 21.38 -11.94
CA ASP A 323 -12.63 20.59 -12.01
C ASP A 323 -12.62 19.77 -13.32
N GLY A 324 -11.57 19.95 -14.12
CA GLY A 324 -11.54 19.55 -15.52
C GLY A 324 -10.43 18.56 -15.85
N SER A 325 -10.80 17.44 -16.49
CA SER A 325 -9.89 16.46 -17.08
C SER A 325 -10.18 16.27 -18.58
N ILE A 326 -9.24 15.68 -19.33
CA ILE A 326 -9.44 15.39 -20.77
C ILE A 326 -9.80 13.91 -21.00
N ARG A 327 -8.96 12.96 -20.54
CA ARG A 327 -9.05 11.53 -20.97
C ARG A 327 -9.08 10.50 -19.86
N ASN A 328 -8.34 10.72 -18.77
CA ASN A 328 -8.05 9.67 -17.79
C ASN A 328 -8.82 9.79 -16.48
N ASP A 329 -9.63 10.85 -16.32
CA ASP A 329 -10.34 11.12 -15.07
C ASP A 329 -11.83 11.43 -15.29
N SER A 330 -12.41 12.27 -14.45
CA SER A 330 -13.71 12.88 -14.70
C SER A 330 -13.62 14.39 -14.76
N THR A 331 -14.60 15.00 -15.39
CA THR A 331 -14.83 16.45 -15.36
C THR A 331 -16.10 16.70 -14.58
N ALA A 332 -16.12 17.71 -13.71
CA ALA A 332 -17.25 17.97 -12.84
C ALA A 332 -17.57 19.46 -12.70
N LEU A 333 -18.87 19.77 -12.64
CA LEU A 333 -19.41 21.10 -12.43
C LEU A 333 -20.43 21.02 -11.29
N ILE A 334 -20.12 21.65 -10.16
CA ILE A 334 -20.89 21.56 -8.92
C ILE A 334 -21.41 22.93 -8.52
N GLY A 335 -22.71 23.02 -8.23
CA GLY A 335 -23.34 24.22 -7.71
C GLY A 335 -23.34 24.24 -6.18
N CYS A 336 -23.17 25.42 -5.59
CA CYS A 336 -23.28 25.65 -4.15
C CYS A 336 -24.19 26.86 -3.88
N ARG A 337 -25.35 26.64 -3.26
CA ARG A 337 -26.30 27.72 -2.95
C ARG A 337 -25.75 28.68 -1.89
N LEU A 338 -25.77 29.98 -2.17
CA LEU A 338 -25.11 30.97 -1.31
C LEU A 338 -25.71 31.03 0.10
N ARG A 339 -27.03 30.92 0.26
CA ARG A 339 -27.68 31.17 1.56
C ARG A 339 -27.32 30.14 2.64
N ASP A 340 -27.08 28.89 2.27
CA ASP A 340 -26.98 27.75 3.18
C ASP A 340 -25.89 26.74 2.81
N GLY A 341 -25.14 26.98 1.74
CA GLY A 341 -24.06 26.09 1.32
C GLY A 341 -24.54 24.77 0.71
N LYS A 342 -25.80 24.71 0.24
CA LYS A 342 -26.36 23.48 -0.33
C LYS A 342 -25.70 23.13 -1.66
N LEU A 343 -25.03 21.98 -1.71
CA LEU A 343 -24.36 21.43 -2.89
C LEU A 343 -25.33 20.61 -3.73
N PHE A 344 -25.18 20.71 -5.06
CA PHE A 344 -25.91 19.92 -6.04
C PHE A 344 -25.10 19.78 -7.33
N VAL A 345 -25.34 18.70 -8.08
CA VAL A 345 -24.62 18.43 -9.33
C VAL A 345 -25.24 19.21 -10.50
N LEU A 346 -24.40 19.95 -11.23
CA LEU A 346 -24.78 20.56 -12.52
C LEU A 346 -24.37 19.67 -13.69
N GLY A 347 -23.26 18.94 -13.55
CA GLY A 347 -22.85 17.88 -14.48
C GLY A 347 -21.59 17.15 -14.00
N VAL A 348 -21.50 15.84 -14.29
CA VAL A 348 -20.29 15.04 -14.11
C VAL A 348 -20.12 14.13 -15.33
N TRP A 349 -18.94 14.14 -15.93
CA TRP A 349 -18.57 13.34 -17.10
C TRP A 349 -17.39 12.45 -16.72
N GLU A 350 -17.62 11.16 -16.52
CA GLU A 350 -16.60 10.21 -16.09
C GLU A 350 -16.16 9.28 -17.22
N LYS A 351 -14.86 9.04 -17.32
CA LYS A 351 -14.31 7.96 -18.16
C LYS A 351 -14.93 6.61 -17.78
N PRO A 352 -15.60 5.89 -18.70
CA PRO A 352 -16.02 4.52 -18.49
C PRO A 352 -14.83 3.58 -18.34
N ASP A 353 -14.99 2.54 -17.52
CA ASP A 353 -13.93 1.54 -17.29
C ASP A 353 -13.61 0.69 -18.54
N THR A 354 -14.49 0.69 -19.53
CA THR A 354 -14.42 -0.13 -20.74
C THR A 354 -13.92 0.62 -21.98
N ASP A 355 -13.71 1.93 -21.88
CA ASP A 355 -13.34 2.77 -23.01
C ASP A 355 -12.02 3.49 -22.73
N ASP A 356 -10.95 3.01 -23.35
CA ASP A 356 -9.59 3.57 -23.19
C ASP A 356 -9.34 4.78 -24.08
N ASP A 357 -10.17 5.02 -25.10
CA ASP A 357 -10.07 6.15 -26.02
C ASP A 357 -10.98 7.32 -25.63
N TRP A 358 -11.76 7.16 -24.55
CA TRP A 358 -12.70 8.17 -24.06
C TRP A 358 -12.02 9.54 -23.86
N GLU A 359 -12.74 10.56 -24.30
CA GLU A 359 -12.41 11.97 -24.12
C GLU A 359 -13.67 12.69 -23.67
N VAL A 360 -13.49 13.65 -22.76
CA VAL A 360 -14.58 14.51 -22.30
C VAL A 360 -15.23 15.23 -23.48
N ASP A 361 -16.56 15.26 -23.50
CA ASP A 361 -17.29 16.09 -24.45
C ASP A 361 -17.28 17.55 -23.98
N PHE A 362 -16.30 18.31 -24.47
CA PHE A 362 -16.15 19.73 -24.17
C PHE A 362 -17.41 20.56 -24.47
N LEU A 363 -18.17 20.22 -25.51
CA LEU A 363 -19.41 20.93 -25.85
C LEU A 363 -20.52 20.64 -24.84
N ALA A 364 -20.60 19.42 -24.32
CA ALA A 364 -21.55 19.08 -23.27
C ALA A 364 -21.23 19.83 -21.95
N VAL A 365 -19.95 19.96 -21.60
CA VAL A 365 -19.52 20.75 -20.43
C VAL A 365 -19.86 22.23 -20.61
N ASP A 366 -19.57 22.78 -21.78
CA ASP A 366 -19.89 24.16 -22.13
C ASP A 366 -21.40 24.45 -22.05
N ALA A 367 -22.21 23.56 -22.62
CA ALA A 367 -23.65 23.65 -22.59
C ALA A 367 -24.20 23.59 -21.15
N ALA A 368 -23.60 22.77 -20.27
CA ALA A 368 -23.99 22.69 -18.87
C ALA A 368 -23.71 24.00 -18.10
N MET A 369 -22.56 24.63 -18.34
CA MET A 369 -22.23 25.94 -17.76
C MET A 369 -23.22 27.02 -18.24
N ALA A 370 -23.49 27.08 -19.55
CA ALA A 370 -24.47 28.02 -20.11
C ALA A 370 -25.88 27.78 -19.57
N ALA A 371 -26.27 26.50 -19.39
CA ALA A 371 -27.55 26.14 -18.79
C ALA A 371 -27.63 26.58 -17.31
N ALA A 372 -26.55 26.46 -16.55
CA ALA A 372 -26.49 26.92 -15.16
C ALA A 372 -26.68 28.44 -15.05
N GLU A 373 -25.97 29.22 -15.87
CA GLU A 373 -26.12 30.70 -15.95
C GLU A 373 -27.52 31.14 -16.37
N LYS A 374 -28.20 30.37 -17.23
CA LYS A 374 -29.59 30.64 -17.62
C LYS A 374 -30.60 30.30 -16.52
N THR A 375 -30.34 29.26 -15.75
CA THR A 375 -31.28 28.65 -14.79
C THR A 375 -31.20 29.30 -13.42
N TYR A 376 -30.00 29.67 -13.00
CA TYR A 376 -29.69 30.17 -11.66
C TYR A 376 -29.08 31.57 -11.72
N ARG A 377 -28.97 32.22 -10.56
CA ARG A 377 -28.19 33.44 -10.42
C ARG A 377 -26.78 33.05 -10.01
N VAL A 378 -25.94 32.78 -11.00
CA VAL A 378 -24.53 32.48 -10.75
C VAL A 378 -23.83 33.78 -10.34
N GLU A 379 -23.38 33.81 -9.10
CA GLU A 379 -22.71 34.97 -8.52
C GLU A 379 -21.18 34.81 -8.54
N TRP A 380 -20.66 33.58 -8.62
CA TRP A 380 -19.22 33.30 -8.61
C TRP A 380 -18.92 31.91 -9.16
N ALA A 381 -17.81 31.74 -9.85
CA ALA A 381 -17.33 30.43 -10.28
C ALA A 381 -15.82 30.33 -10.09
N TYR A 382 -15.37 29.26 -9.43
CA TYR A 382 -13.96 28.87 -9.42
C TYR A 382 -13.73 27.68 -10.33
N CYS A 383 -12.82 27.85 -11.28
CA CYS A 383 -12.50 26.87 -12.30
C CYS A 383 -11.02 26.50 -12.20
N ASP A 384 -10.69 25.21 -12.09
CA ASP A 384 -9.32 24.75 -12.33
C ASP A 384 -9.02 24.88 -13.83
N PRO A 385 -8.08 25.74 -14.24
CA PRO A 385 -7.82 25.99 -15.65
C PRO A 385 -6.89 24.95 -16.28
N ALA A 386 -6.35 23.99 -15.52
CA ALA A 386 -5.47 22.95 -16.08
C ALA A 386 -6.15 22.24 -17.26
N TYR A 387 -5.56 22.35 -18.45
CA TYR A 387 -6.08 21.83 -19.73
C TYR A 387 -7.35 22.51 -20.28
N TRP A 388 -7.95 23.44 -19.54
CA TRP A 388 -9.22 24.09 -19.86
C TRP A 388 -9.09 25.63 -19.98
N GLN A 389 -7.88 26.16 -20.10
CA GLN A 389 -7.59 27.60 -20.06
C GLN A 389 -8.43 28.40 -21.07
N ASP A 390 -8.50 27.95 -22.32
CA ASP A 390 -9.22 28.67 -23.38
C ASP A 390 -10.74 28.71 -23.13
N ILE A 391 -11.29 27.62 -22.59
CA ILE A 391 -12.72 27.51 -22.27
C ILE A 391 -13.07 28.38 -21.07
N VAL A 392 -12.27 28.32 -20.00
CA VAL A 392 -12.45 29.17 -18.81
C VAL A 392 -12.30 30.65 -19.20
N GLY A 393 -11.34 30.98 -20.06
CA GLY A 393 -11.17 32.33 -20.61
C GLY A 393 -12.41 32.81 -21.39
N ARG A 394 -12.97 31.94 -22.23
CA ARG A 394 -14.22 32.23 -22.96
C ARG A 394 -15.41 32.43 -22.03
N TRP A 395 -15.61 31.57 -21.02
CA TRP A 395 -16.64 31.75 -20.00
C TRP A 395 -16.49 33.08 -19.26
N SER A 396 -15.26 33.50 -18.96
CA SER A 396 -14.98 34.79 -18.33
C SER A 396 -15.41 35.98 -19.19
N ILE A 397 -15.21 35.91 -20.51
CA ILE A 397 -15.67 36.93 -21.46
C ILE A 397 -17.20 36.92 -21.57
N GLU A 398 -17.80 35.73 -21.69
CA GLU A 398 -19.23 35.56 -21.98
C GLU A 398 -20.11 35.86 -20.76
N PHE A 399 -19.78 35.30 -19.60
CA PHE A 399 -20.61 35.36 -18.39
C PHE A 399 -20.16 36.45 -17.40
N GLY A 400 -18.92 36.95 -17.57
CA GLY A 400 -18.40 38.15 -16.92
C GLY A 400 -17.12 37.91 -16.13
N THR A 401 -16.15 38.79 -16.35
CA THR A 401 -14.79 38.73 -15.76
C THR A 401 -14.75 38.92 -14.26
N LYS A 402 -15.86 39.40 -13.66
CA LYS A 402 -16.03 39.52 -12.21
C LYS A 402 -16.79 38.34 -11.60
N LYS A 403 -17.09 37.30 -12.36
CA LYS A 403 -17.80 36.09 -11.88
C LYS A 403 -16.97 34.83 -12.07
N ILE A 404 -16.32 34.69 -13.22
CA ILE A 404 -15.52 33.49 -13.56
C ILE A 404 -14.06 33.75 -13.22
N PHE A 405 -13.53 32.94 -12.32
CA PHE A 405 -12.16 33.09 -11.81
C PHE A 405 -11.40 31.78 -11.89
N GLU A 406 -10.11 31.87 -12.21
CA GLU A 406 -9.21 30.74 -12.13
C GLU A 406 -8.88 30.38 -10.67
N PHE A 407 -8.91 29.09 -10.38
CA PHE A 407 -8.44 28.51 -9.14
C PHE A 407 -7.49 27.36 -9.47
N TRP A 408 -6.20 27.67 -9.56
CA TRP A 408 -5.15 26.68 -9.79
C TRP A 408 -5.03 25.73 -8.59
N THR A 409 -5.55 24.50 -8.71
CA THR A 409 -5.53 23.50 -7.62
C THR A 409 -4.13 23.02 -7.28
N ASN A 410 -3.18 23.13 -8.22
CA ASN A 410 -1.76 22.86 -8.02
C ASN A 410 -1.04 23.85 -7.09
N LYS A 411 -1.73 24.91 -6.64
CA LYS A 411 -1.23 25.84 -5.61
C LYS A 411 -1.60 25.27 -4.24
N ASP A 412 -0.80 24.32 -3.78
CA ASP A 412 -1.00 23.53 -2.56
C ASP A 412 -1.55 24.34 -1.37
N GLY A 413 -0.94 25.48 -1.02
CA GLY A 413 -1.37 26.28 0.13
C GLY A 413 -2.81 26.81 0.02
N ARG A 414 -3.24 27.23 -1.17
CA ARG A 414 -4.61 27.72 -1.40
C ARG A 414 -5.61 26.57 -1.38
N MET A 415 -5.23 25.42 -1.95
CA MET A 415 -6.08 24.23 -1.97
C MET A 415 -6.27 23.64 -0.57
N VAL A 416 -5.21 23.57 0.25
CA VAL A 416 -5.28 23.14 1.66
C VAL A 416 -6.30 23.97 2.42
N GLN A 417 -6.25 25.31 2.33
CA GLN A 417 -7.18 26.19 3.03
C GLN A 417 -8.64 25.98 2.60
N ALA A 418 -8.89 25.71 1.32
CA ALA A 418 -10.22 25.41 0.81
C ALA A 418 -10.72 24.04 1.33
N LEU A 419 -9.85 23.02 1.35
CA LEU A 419 -10.17 21.69 1.87
C LEU A 419 -10.47 21.72 3.37
N GLU A 420 -9.68 22.44 4.16
CA GLU A 420 -9.90 22.59 5.60
C GLU A 420 -11.23 23.30 5.89
N ARG A 421 -11.55 24.36 5.13
CA ARG A 421 -12.84 25.06 5.24
C ARG A 421 -14.02 24.16 4.88
N PHE A 422 -13.91 23.40 3.78
CA PHE A 422 -14.94 22.46 3.37
C PHE A 422 -15.15 21.36 4.41
N HIS A 423 -14.07 20.72 4.86
CA HIS A 423 -14.13 19.67 5.87
C HIS A 423 -14.75 20.18 7.18
N THR A 424 -14.31 21.34 7.66
CA THR A 424 -14.90 22.00 8.84
C THR A 424 -16.40 22.25 8.66
N ALA A 425 -16.83 22.70 7.49
CA ALA A 425 -18.24 22.95 7.20
C ALA A 425 -19.09 21.68 7.20
N VAL A 426 -18.56 20.54 6.74
CA VAL A 426 -19.24 19.24 6.87
C VAL A 426 -19.40 18.86 8.34
N ILE A 427 -18.31 18.87 9.10
CA ILE A 427 -18.33 18.45 10.52
C ILE A 427 -19.24 19.35 11.36
N THR A 428 -19.18 20.66 11.15
CA THR A 428 -19.96 21.66 11.91
C THR A 428 -21.39 21.86 11.42
N GLY A 429 -21.78 21.22 10.30
CA GLY A 429 -23.15 21.34 9.76
C GLY A 429 -23.45 22.66 9.07
N GLN A 430 -22.42 23.33 8.54
CA GLN A 430 -22.54 24.62 7.85
C GLN A 430 -22.82 24.47 6.34
N LEU A 431 -22.74 23.26 5.80
CA LEU A 431 -23.11 22.94 4.43
C LEU A 431 -24.17 21.84 4.39
N ALA A 432 -24.89 21.76 3.28
CA ALA A 432 -25.84 20.68 2.99
C ALA A 432 -25.61 20.12 1.58
N HIS A 433 -26.23 19.00 1.24
CA HIS A 433 -26.26 18.49 -0.13
C HIS A 433 -27.60 17.82 -0.46
N ASP A 434 -27.93 17.69 -1.75
CA ASP A 434 -29.16 17.08 -2.25
C ASP A 434 -29.16 15.54 -2.26
N GLY A 435 -28.00 14.92 -1.98
CA GLY A 435 -27.88 13.47 -1.89
C GLY A 435 -27.53 12.79 -3.20
N ASP A 436 -27.05 13.54 -4.21
CA ASP A 436 -26.54 12.95 -5.45
C ASP A 436 -25.52 11.83 -5.17
N ALA A 437 -25.75 10.68 -5.79
CA ALA A 437 -24.98 9.46 -5.56
C ALA A 437 -23.56 9.55 -6.15
N THR A 438 -23.40 10.27 -7.26
CA THR A 438 -22.11 10.46 -7.93
C THR A 438 -21.22 11.37 -7.08
N LEU A 439 -21.72 12.55 -6.67
CA LEU A 439 -20.99 13.43 -5.76
C LEU A 439 -20.61 12.69 -4.47
N THR A 440 -21.56 11.98 -3.86
CA THR A 440 -21.31 11.18 -2.65
C THR A 440 -20.20 10.16 -2.87
N ARG A 441 -20.21 9.43 -3.99
CA ARG A 441 -19.15 8.47 -4.31
C ARG A 441 -17.78 9.15 -4.41
N HIS A 442 -17.67 10.29 -5.07
CA HIS A 442 -16.40 11.00 -5.21
C HIS A 442 -15.87 11.51 -3.86
N ILE A 443 -16.74 12.07 -3.02
CA ILE A 443 -16.39 12.50 -1.66
C ILE A 443 -15.82 11.33 -0.84
N LEU A 444 -16.47 10.16 -0.90
CA LEU A 444 -16.07 8.98 -0.14
C LEU A 444 -14.87 8.22 -0.74
N ASN A 445 -14.57 8.43 -2.02
CA ASN A 445 -13.37 7.92 -2.69
C ASN A 445 -12.10 8.73 -2.32
N ALA A 446 -12.26 10.00 -1.95
CA ALA A 446 -11.14 10.89 -1.67
C ALA A 446 -10.34 10.44 -0.45
N ARG A 447 -9.01 10.51 -0.59
CA ARG A 447 -8.03 10.15 0.43
C ARG A 447 -7.15 11.33 0.81
N LYS A 448 -6.74 11.41 2.08
CA LYS A 448 -5.86 12.43 2.63
C LYS A 448 -4.45 12.25 2.06
N ARG A 449 -3.81 13.36 1.74
CA ARG A 449 -2.39 13.47 1.42
C ARG A 449 -1.81 14.59 2.27
N ASN A 450 -1.17 14.23 3.37
CA ASN A 450 -0.53 15.20 4.24
C ASN A 450 0.73 15.74 3.57
N ILE A 451 0.86 17.07 3.56
CA ILE A 451 2.04 17.81 3.12
C ILE A 451 2.42 18.81 4.21
N ARG A 452 3.61 19.41 4.12
CA ARG A 452 4.06 20.41 5.11
C ARG A 452 3.07 21.56 5.33
N ALA A 453 2.32 21.93 4.29
CA ALA A 453 1.35 23.03 4.35
C ALA A 453 0.00 22.64 4.97
N GLY A 454 -0.31 21.35 5.13
CA GLY A 454 -1.58 20.82 5.64
C GLY A 454 -2.08 19.60 4.85
N THR A 455 -3.39 19.40 4.78
CA THR A 455 -3.99 18.19 4.15
C THR A 455 -4.52 18.49 2.75
N LEU A 456 -4.01 17.76 1.75
CA LEU A 456 -4.59 17.68 0.40
C LEU A 456 -5.45 16.42 0.24
N ILE A 457 -6.17 16.32 -0.88
CA ILE A 457 -6.85 15.08 -1.28
C ILE A 457 -6.24 14.45 -2.52
N ARG A 458 -6.28 13.12 -2.59
CA ARG A 458 -5.86 12.29 -3.72
C ARG A 458 -6.79 11.09 -3.86
N LYS A 459 -6.64 10.36 -4.96
CA LYS A 459 -7.17 9.01 -5.08
C LYS A 459 -6.37 8.05 -4.19
N GLU A 460 -7.00 6.92 -3.83
CA GLU A 460 -6.36 5.80 -3.13
C GLU A 460 -5.00 5.42 -3.72
N THR A 461 -4.89 5.38 -5.06
CA THR A 461 -3.62 5.26 -5.77
C THR A 461 -3.64 6.11 -7.04
N PRO A 462 -2.48 6.49 -7.63
CA PRO A 462 -2.43 7.24 -8.89
C PRO A 462 -3.14 6.56 -10.07
N ARG A 463 -3.28 5.23 -10.03
CA ARG A 463 -3.96 4.43 -11.06
C ARG A 463 -5.38 4.01 -10.67
N SER A 464 -5.88 4.48 -9.53
CA SER A 464 -7.21 4.09 -9.08
C SER A 464 -8.28 4.55 -10.06
N LYS A 465 -9.20 3.63 -10.38
CA LYS A 465 -10.39 3.90 -11.18
C LYS A 465 -11.43 4.71 -10.41
N LYS A 466 -11.32 4.77 -9.08
CA LYS A 466 -12.20 5.54 -8.21
C LYS A 466 -11.93 7.05 -8.38
N LYS A 467 -12.84 7.73 -9.08
CA LYS A 467 -12.77 9.16 -9.41
C LYS A 467 -13.07 10.04 -8.19
N ILE A 468 -12.49 11.24 -8.18
CA ILE A 468 -12.63 12.22 -7.08
C ILE A 468 -12.90 13.66 -7.58
N ASP A 469 -12.97 13.93 -8.87
CA ASP A 469 -13.00 15.30 -9.42
C ASP A 469 -14.25 16.08 -8.97
N ALA A 470 -15.42 15.41 -8.86
CA ALA A 470 -16.61 16.03 -8.25
C ALA A 470 -16.42 16.45 -6.77
N ALA A 471 -15.54 15.79 -6.01
CA ALA A 471 -15.18 16.23 -4.65
C ALA A 471 -14.34 17.51 -4.68
N VAL A 472 -13.37 17.59 -5.60
CA VAL A 472 -12.55 18.80 -5.82
C VAL A 472 -13.43 19.96 -6.28
N ALA A 473 -14.29 19.73 -7.28
CA ALA A 473 -15.24 20.74 -7.76
C ALA A 473 -16.20 21.21 -6.66
N ALA A 474 -16.66 20.33 -5.76
CA ALA A 474 -17.48 20.73 -4.61
C ALA A 474 -16.72 21.64 -3.62
N VAL A 475 -15.45 21.35 -3.38
CA VAL A 475 -14.57 22.21 -2.54
C VAL A 475 -14.42 23.59 -3.18
N LEU A 476 -14.17 23.65 -4.49
CA LEU A 476 -14.09 24.91 -5.23
C LEU A 476 -15.41 25.69 -5.19
N ALA A 477 -16.56 25.01 -5.33
CA ALA A 477 -17.87 25.65 -5.27
C ALA A 477 -18.15 26.27 -3.89
N TYR A 478 -17.77 25.58 -2.82
CA TYR A 478 -17.94 26.07 -1.45
C TYR A 478 -17.01 27.25 -1.13
N GLU A 479 -15.77 27.20 -1.63
CA GLU A 479 -14.81 28.30 -1.52
C GLU A 479 -15.30 29.54 -2.31
N ALA A 480 -15.75 29.33 -3.55
CA ALA A 480 -16.35 30.38 -4.39
C ALA A 480 -17.56 31.03 -3.72
N ARG A 481 -18.38 30.25 -3.01
CA ARG A 481 -19.48 30.77 -2.20
C ARG A 481 -18.97 31.70 -1.10
N GLY A 482 -17.89 31.34 -0.41
CA GLY A 482 -17.29 32.17 0.63
C GLY A 482 -16.93 33.55 0.11
N ASP A 483 -16.26 33.60 -1.04
CA ASP A 483 -15.85 34.87 -1.66
C ASP A 483 -17.01 35.66 -2.26
N ALA A 484 -18.02 35.00 -2.84
CA ALA A 484 -19.24 35.66 -3.29
C ALA A 484 -19.97 36.38 -2.14
N ILE A 485 -20.00 35.77 -0.95
CA ILE A 485 -20.61 36.37 0.24
C ILE A 485 -19.74 37.51 0.75
N ALA A 486 -18.41 37.34 0.79
CA ALA A 486 -17.48 38.38 1.21
C ALA A 486 -17.55 39.63 0.30
N ASP A 487 -17.76 39.43 -1.00
CA ASP A 487 -17.98 40.49 -2.00
C ASP A 487 -19.39 41.11 -1.94
N GLY A 488 -20.26 40.62 -1.03
CA GLY A 488 -21.59 41.19 -0.79
C GLY A 488 -22.67 40.77 -1.78
N ARG A 489 -22.47 39.66 -2.52
CA ARG A 489 -23.42 39.20 -3.56
C ARG A 489 -24.65 38.50 -3.01
N LEU A 490 -24.64 38.02 -1.77
CA LEU A 490 -25.79 37.39 -1.14
C LEU A 490 -26.90 38.42 -0.85
N LYS A 491 -28.01 38.33 -1.61
CA LYS A 491 -29.19 39.17 -1.40
C LYS A 491 -30.08 38.54 -0.34
N LYS A 492 -30.10 39.13 0.86
CA LYS A 492 -31.07 38.73 1.92
C LYS A 492 -32.48 39.10 1.45
N ALA A 493 -33.37 38.11 1.32
CA ALA A 493 -34.77 38.39 1.03
C ALA A 493 -35.36 39.26 2.16
N LYS A 494 -35.89 40.45 1.83
CA LYS A 494 -36.65 41.27 2.80
C LYS A 494 -37.88 40.47 3.22
N ARG A 495 -37.91 39.98 4.46
CA ARG A 495 -39.07 39.34 5.06
C ARG A 495 -40.19 40.38 5.12
N ARG A 496 -41.19 40.29 4.22
CA ARG A 496 -42.41 41.10 4.31
C ARG A 496 -43.11 40.73 5.60
N VAL A 497 -43.01 41.59 6.62
CA VAL A 497 -43.91 41.54 7.78
C VAL A 497 -45.31 41.81 7.24
N ARG A 498 -46.15 40.77 7.16
CA ARG A 498 -47.60 40.98 7.03
C ARG A 498 -48.05 41.55 8.37
N GLY A 499 -48.31 42.85 8.41
CA GLY A 499 -49.03 43.47 9.51
C GLY A 499 -50.42 42.82 9.62
N PHE A 500 -50.81 42.53 10.86
CA PHE A 500 -52.15 42.08 11.23
C PHE A 500 -53.19 43.17 10.98
#